data_AF-A0A0C1ED64-F1
#
_entry.id   AF-A0A0C1ED64-F1
#
_cell.length_a   1.000
_cell.length_b   1.000
_cell.length_c   1.000
_cell.angle_alpha   90.00
_cell.angle_beta   90.00
_cell.angle_gamma   90.00
#
_symmetry.space_group_name_H-M   'P 1'
#
loop_
_entity.id
_entity.type
_entity.pdbx_description
1 polymer ?
#
loop_
_entity_poly.entity_id
_entity_poly.type
_entity_poly.pdbx_seq_one_letter_code
_entity_poly.pdbx_strand_id
1 'polypeptide(L)'
;MSTAKLTINLDALVTNWRNLDALTGCETAAVVKANGYGLDAGRVGTALAKAGARNFFVAAAEEGGALRRALGPGPGISVFSGHMDGDTKLLKDFQLTPMLNSLDQMLRHFEALPGHPFGVQLDSGMNRLGMEPGEWAAVAEIALGQNPVLLMSHLACADEPDHAMNARQLASFREMTDGLDVPRSLAATGGILLGKDYHFDLCRPGVGLYGGLPFKDAVPVVHLDLPVIQVRDLEPGESAGYGNAWVAKRPSRIATVAAGYADGLHRAMGNGGIKVFAGQTPCPVVGRVSMDLITVDVTDLAEVPEALAILNEQQTVDMLADAAGTIGYEILTSTGHRYARTYQG
;
A
#
# COMPACT_ATOMS: atom_id res chain seq x y z
N MET A 1 -11.06 -22.15 15.99
CA MET A 1 -9.84 -21.36 16.29
C MET A 1 -10.27 -19.97 16.75
N SER A 2 -9.59 -19.32 17.70
CA SER A 2 -9.97 -17.99 18.20
C SER A 2 -9.28 -16.82 17.48
N THR A 3 -8.30 -17.10 16.63
CA THR A 3 -7.52 -16.09 15.91
C THR A 3 -8.01 -15.96 14.48
N ALA A 4 -8.26 -14.73 14.03
CA ALA A 4 -8.61 -14.45 12.63
C ALA A 4 -7.47 -14.81 11.67
N LYS A 5 -7.84 -15.30 10.49
CA LYS A 5 -6.92 -15.82 9.48
C LYS A 5 -6.83 -14.86 8.30
N LEU A 6 -5.64 -14.34 8.06
CA LEU A 6 -5.32 -13.51 6.90
C LEU A 6 -4.63 -14.37 5.84
N THR A 7 -5.27 -14.59 4.71
CA THR A 7 -4.71 -15.31 3.57
C THR A 7 -4.21 -14.30 2.54
N ILE A 8 -2.93 -14.40 2.17
CA ILE A 8 -2.27 -13.54 1.18
C ILE A 8 -1.95 -14.37 -0.07
N ASN A 9 -2.49 -13.97 -1.21
CA ASN A 9 -2.30 -14.62 -2.50
C ASN A 9 -1.19 -13.91 -3.30
N LEU A 10 0.01 -14.51 -3.32
CA LEU A 10 1.17 -13.96 -4.03
C LEU A 10 1.05 -14.12 -5.56
N ASP A 11 0.30 -15.10 -6.05
CA ASP A 11 0.02 -15.25 -7.49
C ASP A 11 -0.89 -14.10 -7.99
N ALA A 12 -1.88 -13.70 -7.20
CA ALA A 12 -2.72 -12.53 -7.50
C ALA A 12 -1.89 -11.23 -7.50
N LEU A 13 -1.00 -11.06 -6.51
CA LEU A 13 -0.05 -9.94 -6.46
C LEU A 13 0.83 -9.88 -7.72
N VAL A 14 1.39 -11.02 -8.13
CA VAL A 14 2.20 -11.15 -9.34
C VAL A 14 1.39 -10.87 -10.60
N THR A 15 0.14 -11.33 -10.65
CA THR A 15 -0.79 -11.05 -11.76
C THR A 15 -1.04 -9.55 -11.89
N ASN A 16 -1.30 -8.87 -10.77
CA ASN A 16 -1.48 -7.42 -10.77
C ASN A 16 -0.23 -6.67 -11.24
N TRP A 17 0.95 -7.10 -10.79
CA TRP A 17 2.22 -6.54 -11.27
C TRP A 17 2.37 -6.69 -12.77
N ARG A 18 2.13 -7.89 -13.33
CA ARG A 18 2.21 -8.15 -14.78
C ARG A 18 1.19 -7.35 -15.57
N ASN A 19 -0.02 -7.19 -15.05
CA ASN A 19 -1.05 -6.41 -15.72
C ASN A 19 -0.65 -4.93 -15.78
N LEU A 20 -0.11 -4.37 -14.70
CA LEU A 20 0.40 -3.00 -14.69
C LEU A 20 1.63 -2.84 -15.58
N ASP A 21 2.55 -3.81 -15.57
CA ASP A 21 3.72 -3.82 -16.45
C ASP A 21 3.32 -3.81 -17.93
N ALA A 22 2.32 -4.61 -18.31
CA ALA A 22 1.77 -4.68 -19.66
C ALA A 22 1.09 -3.37 -20.13
N LEU A 23 0.73 -2.47 -19.21
CA LEU A 23 0.21 -1.13 -19.56
C LEU A 23 1.33 -0.14 -19.92
N THR A 24 2.59 -0.49 -19.67
CA THR A 24 3.75 0.38 -19.85
C THR A 24 4.68 -0.16 -20.95
N GLY A 25 5.49 0.73 -21.52
CA GLY A 25 6.57 0.37 -22.45
C GLY A 25 7.97 0.50 -21.84
N CYS A 26 8.05 0.74 -20.54
CA CYS A 26 9.27 1.02 -19.79
C CYS A 26 9.44 0.01 -18.64
N GLU A 27 10.44 0.20 -17.78
CA GLU A 27 10.61 -0.71 -16.66
C GLU A 27 9.51 -0.51 -15.60
N THR A 28 8.99 -1.61 -15.04
CA THR A 28 8.04 -1.58 -13.92
C THR A 28 8.68 -2.05 -12.62
N ALA A 29 8.91 -1.12 -11.72
CA ALA A 29 9.40 -1.38 -10.37
C ALA A 29 8.32 -2.00 -9.47
N ALA A 30 8.69 -2.31 -8.22
CA ALA A 30 7.77 -2.73 -7.18
C ALA A 30 7.92 -1.89 -5.91
N VAL A 31 6.86 -1.19 -5.50
CA VAL A 31 6.85 -0.45 -4.22
C VAL A 31 6.36 -1.37 -3.10
N VAL A 32 7.24 -1.65 -2.13
CA VAL A 32 7.00 -2.64 -1.04
C VAL A 32 7.22 -2.04 0.36
N LYS A 33 7.12 -0.72 0.48
CA LYS A 33 7.17 0.00 1.76
C LYS A 33 6.08 -0.43 2.74
N ALA A 34 6.21 -0.03 4.00
CA ALA A 34 5.28 -0.37 5.08
C ALA A 34 5.07 -1.89 5.18
N ASN A 35 6.17 -2.64 5.16
CA ASN A 35 6.18 -4.11 5.17
C ASN A 35 5.34 -4.75 4.04
N GLY A 36 5.50 -4.28 2.80
CA GLY A 36 4.73 -4.78 1.66
C GLY A 36 3.25 -4.44 1.82
N TYR A 37 2.95 -3.20 2.22
CA TYR A 37 1.59 -2.73 2.51
C TYR A 37 0.91 -3.61 3.57
N GLY A 38 1.67 -3.96 4.61
CA GLY A 38 1.22 -4.83 5.70
C GLY A 38 1.23 -6.32 5.35
N LEU A 39 1.71 -6.77 4.19
CA LEU A 39 1.62 -8.16 3.73
C LEU A 39 2.92 -8.98 3.78
N ASP A 40 3.98 -8.50 4.45
CA ASP A 40 5.34 -9.08 4.50
C ASP A 40 6.17 -8.74 3.24
N ALA A 41 6.99 -7.68 3.37
CA ALA A 41 7.83 -7.19 2.29
C ALA A 41 8.83 -8.23 1.77
N GLY A 42 9.30 -9.14 2.61
CA GLY A 42 10.26 -10.17 2.21
C GLY A 42 9.63 -11.18 1.26
N ARG A 43 8.42 -11.65 1.60
CA ARG A 43 7.65 -12.59 0.77
C ARG A 43 7.13 -11.94 -0.51
N VAL A 44 6.51 -10.76 -0.38
CA VAL A 44 6.02 -9.96 -1.52
C VAL A 44 7.17 -9.64 -2.47
N GLY A 45 8.29 -9.12 -1.94
CA GLY A 45 9.46 -8.78 -2.73
C GLY A 45 10.02 -10.01 -3.47
N THR A 46 10.14 -11.15 -2.79
CA THR A 46 10.65 -12.39 -3.40
C THR A 46 9.76 -12.87 -4.54
N ALA A 47 8.44 -12.82 -4.37
CA ALA A 47 7.48 -13.21 -5.41
C ALA A 47 7.60 -12.30 -6.65
N LEU A 48 7.65 -10.97 -6.43
CA LEU A 48 7.80 -10.00 -7.51
C LEU A 48 9.16 -10.11 -8.22
N ALA A 49 10.24 -10.37 -7.48
CA ALA A 49 11.57 -10.58 -8.06
C ALA A 49 11.60 -11.83 -8.96
N LYS A 50 10.95 -12.92 -8.54
CA LYS A 50 10.76 -14.13 -9.38
C LYS A 50 9.92 -13.85 -10.61
N ALA A 51 8.92 -12.97 -10.50
CA ALA A 51 8.04 -12.61 -11.61
C ALA A 51 8.72 -11.74 -12.68
N GLY A 52 9.74 -10.97 -12.30
CA GLY A 52 10.52 -10.17 -13.24
C GLY A 52 10.99 -8.82 -12.70
N ALA A 53 10.42 -8.32 -11.59
CA ALA A 53 10.79 -7.02 -11.04
C ALA A 53 12.28 -6.97 -10.66
N ARG A 54 12.95 -5.87 -11.03
CA ARG A 54 14.38 -5.66 -10.75
C ARG A 54 14.66 -4.46 -9.88
N ASN A 55 13.80 -3.44 -9.93
CA ASN A 55 13.87 -2.28 -9.05
C ASN A 55 12.75 -2.30 -8.00
N PHE A 56 13.14 -2.10 -6.74
CA PHE A 56 12.23 -2.06 -5.59
C PHE A 56 12.34 -0.72 -4.87
N PHE A 57 11.23 -0.26 -4.30
CA PHE A 57 11.19 0.97 -3.52
C PHE A 57 10.61 0.75 -2.13
N VAL A 58 11.28 1.32 -1.13
CA VAL A 58 10.90 1.29 0.29
C VAL A 58 10.86 2.71 0.85
N ALA A 59 10.23 2.92 2.01
CA ALA A 59 10.15 4.23 2.63
C ALA A 59 11.47 4.63 3.31
N ALA A 60 12.07 3.71 4.07
CA ALA A 60 13.22 3.96 4.94
C ALA A 60 14.35 2.93 4.75
N ALA A 61 15.56 3.28 5.21
CA ALA A 61 16.75 2.44 5.04
C ALA A 61 16.63 1.08 5.78
N GLU A 62 15.94 1.03 6.93
CA GLU A 62 15.70 -0.20 7.68
C GLU A 62 14.82 -1.17 6.91
N GLU A 63 13.78 -0.67 6.24
CA GLU A 63 12.96 -1.47 5.33
C GLU A 63 13.80 -2.02 4.18
N GLY A 64 14.70 -1.19 3.64
CA GLY A 64 15.62 -1.57 2.56
C GLY A 64 16.58 -2.68 3.00
N GLY A 65 17.13 -2.58 4.21
CA GLY A 65 17.97 -3.63 4.78
C GLY A 65 17.21 -4.93 5.03
N ALA A 66 15.96 -4.85 5.52
CA ALA A 66 15.09 -6.02 5.68
C ALA A 66 14.77 -6.68 4.34
N LEU A 67 14.43 -5.89 3.33
CA LEU A 67 14.15 -6.38 1.98
C LEU A 67 15.39 -6.99 1.33
N ARG A 68 16.57 -6.35 1.46
CA ARG A 68 17.84 -6.87 0.93
C ARG A 68 18.17 -8.26 1.49
N ARG A 69 17.89 -8.50 2.78
CA ARG A 69 18.09 -9.83 3.39
C ARG A 69 17.19 -10.91 2.76
N ALA A 70 15.99 -10.55 2.32
CA ALA A 70 15.09 -11.48 1.65
C ALA A 70 15.46 -11.69 0.17
N LEU A 71 15.79 -10.61 -0.55
CA LEU A 71 16.05 -10.65 -1.99
C LEU A 71 17.46 -11.11 -2.36
N GLY A 72 18.43 -10.91 -1.48
CA GLY A 72 19.85 -11.09 -1.80
C GLY A 72 20.41 -9.98 -2.72
N PRO A 73 21.62 -10.17 -3.26
CA PRO A 73 22.23 -9.23 -4.20
C PRO A 73 21.51 -9.27 -5.57
N GLY A 74 21.64 -8.20 -6.35
CA GLY A 74 21.11 -8.13 -7.71
C GLY A 74 20.02 -7.06 -7.87
N PRO A 75 18.83 -7.21 -7.27
CA PRO A 75 17.78 -6.19 -7.36
C PRO A 75 18.21 -4.83 -6.79
N GLY A 76 17.83 -3.76 -7.48
CA GLY A 76 17.96 -2.39 -6.97
C GLY A 76 16.96 -2.15 -5.85
N ILE A 77 17.38 -1.46 -4.79
CA ILE A 77 16.50 -1.08 -3.67
C ILE A 77 16.69 0.40 -3.39
N SER A 78 15.68 1.17 -3.77
CA SER A 78 15.64 2.63 -3.62
C SER A 78 14.89 3.05 -2.37
N VAL A 79 15.38 4.06 -1.66
CA VAL A 79 14.83 4.54 -0.38
C VAL A 79 14.25 5.94 -0.57
N PHE A 80 12.93 6.09 -0.40
CA PHE A 80 12.24 7.37 -0.64
C PHE A 80 12.64 8.48 0.34
N SER A 81 12.97 8.16 1.59
CA SER A 81 13.40 9.17 2.58
C SER A 81 14.77 9.80 2.26
N GLY A 82 15.49 9.28 1.28
CA GLY A 82 16.84 9.73 0.95
C GLY A 82 17.88 9.26 1.96
N HIS A 83 18.94 10.06 2.12
CA HIS A 83 20.03 9.76 3.06
C HIS A 83 19.85 10.57 4.34
N MET A 84 19.21 9.98 5.36
CA MET A 84 19.04 10.63 6.66
C MET A 84 20.28 10.46 7.54
N ASP A 85 20.35 11.24 8.62
CA ASP A 85 21.37 11.03 9.63
C ASP A 85 21.22 9.64 10.28
N GLY A 86 22.33 8.93 10.45
CA GLY A 86 22.35 7.54 10.91
C GLY A 86 22.22 6.45 9.83
N ASP A 87 21.77 6.79 8.61
CA ASP A 87 21.52 5.79 7.56
C ASP A 87 22.78 5.32 6.84
N THR A 88 23.89 6.05 6.92
CA THR A 88 25.14 5.82 6.16
C THR A 88 25.56 4.35 6.14
N LYS A 89 25.55 3.72 7.31
CA LYS A 89 25.94 2.31 7.46
C LYS A 89 24.96 1.36 6.77
N LEU A 90 23.65 1.60 6.90
CA LEU A 90 22.62 0.78 6.26
C LEU A 90 22.67 0.90 4.74
N LEU A 91 22.78 2.13 4.21
CA LEU A 91 22.87 2.37 2.78
C LEU A 91 24.08 1.66 2.15
N LYS A 92 25.23 1.72 2.83
CA LYS A 92 26.47 1.06 2.40
C LYS A 92 26.37 -0.46 2.50
N ASP A 93 26.02 -0.99 3.67
CA ASP A 93 26.06 -2.43 3.93
C ASP A 93 25.02 -3.21 3.11
N PHE A 94 23.86 -2.61 2.86
CA PHE A 94 22.79 -3.22 2.08
C PHE A 94 22.73 -2.75 0.62
N GLN A 95 23.69 -1.94 0.18
CA GLN A 95 23.77 -1.41 -1.19
C GLN A 95 22.42 -0.81 -1.63
N LEU A 96 21.94 0.14 -0.83
CA LEU A 96 20.67 0.85 -1.05
C LEU A 96 20.92 2.18 -1.75
N THR A 97 19.99 2.59 -2.60
CA THR A 97 20.06 3.85 -3.36
C THR A 97 19.12 4.89 -2.73
N PRO A 98 19.61 5.90 -2.00
CA PRO A 98 18.76 6.95 -1.47
C PRO A 98 18.24 7.85 -2.60
N MET A 99 16.95 8.21 -2.55
CA MET A 99 16.38 9.30 -3.35
C MET A 99 16.56 10.61 -2.60
N LEU A 100 17.55 11.41 -2.98
CA LEU A 100 17.90 12.64 -2.29
C LEU A 100 16.82 13.70 -2.51
N ASN A 101 16.27 14.21 -1.42
CA ASN A 101 15.13 15.13 -1.42
C ASN A 101 15.51 16.59 -1.17
N SER A 102 16.76 16.86 -0.79
CA SER A 102 17.24 18.21 -0.45
C SER A 102 18.75 18.35 -0.63
N LEU A 103 19.23 19.60 -0.66
CA LEU A 103 20.66 19.92 -0.68
C LEU A 103 21.40 19.33 0.54
N ASP A 104 20.81 19.38 1.73
CA ASP A 104 21.41 18.81 2.94
C ASP A 104 21.64 17.30 2.82
N GLN A 105 20.69 16.57 2.23
CA GLN A 105 20.87 15.15 1.97
C GLN A 105 21.94 14.89 0.90
N MET A 106 22.03 15.76 -0.10
CA MET A 106 23.06 15.69 -1.14
C MET A 106 24.47 15.88 -0.59
N LEU A 107 24.69 16.95 0.20
CA LEU A 107 25.97 17.20 0.87
C LEU A 107 26.35 16.02 1.76
N ARG A 108 25.42 15.55 2.62
CA ARG A 108 25.63 14.38 3.46
C ARG A 108 26.03 13.15 2.65
N HIS A 109 25.35 12.91 1.53
CA HIS A 109 25.61 11.73 0.71
C HIS A 109 26.97 11.78 0.03
N PHE A 110 27.33 12.91 -0.57
CA PHE A 110 28.60 13.05 -1.28
C PHE A 110 29.80 13.01 -0.31
N GLU A 111 29.64 13.55 0.90
CA GLU A 111 30.70 13.50 1.92
C GLU A 111 30.84 12.11 2.55
N ALA A 112 29.74 11.48 2.95
CA ALA A 112 29.78 10.24 3.72
C ALA A 112 29.91 8.97 2.85
N LEU A 113 29.43 9.01 1.60
CA LEU A 113 29.38 7.87 0.68
C LEU A 113 29.82 8.27 -0.75
N PRO A 114 31.07 8.75 -0.93
CA PRO A 114 31.56 9.17 -2.24
C PRO A 114 31.51 8.01 -3.25
N GLY A 115 30.89 8.26 -4.41
CA GLY A 115 30.72 7.28 -5.49
C GLY A 115 29.63 6.22 -5.25
N HIS A 116 28.88 6.29 -4.15
CA HIS A 116 27.75 5.40 -3.91
C HIS A 116 26.54 5.82 -4.76
N PRO A 117 25.72 4.88 -5.28
CA PRO A 117 24.58 5.24 -6.11
C PRO A 117 23.52 6.03 -5.36
N PHE A 118 22.96 7.06 -6.01
CA PHE A 118 21.83 7.85 -5.51
C PHE A 118 20.90 8.22 -6.66
N GLY A 119 19.65 8.53 -6.33
CA GLY A 119 18.73 9.25 -7.22
C GLY A 119 18.36 10.60 -6.62
N VAL A 120 17.65 11.41 -7.38
CA VAL A 120 17.15 12.72 -6.95
C VAL A 120 15.65 12.73 -7.05
N GLN A 121 14.98 13.18 -5.99
CA GLN A 121 13.56 13.46 -6.01
C GLN A 121 13.34 14.97 -6.17
N LEU A 122 12.48 15.31 -7.13
CA LEU A 122 12.10 16.67 -7.48
C LEU A 122 10.65 16.91 -7.07
N ASP A 123 10.36 18.10 -6.57
CA ASP A 123 8.98 18.52 -6.32
C ASP A 123 8.41 19.20 -7.56
N SER A 124 7.43 18.55 -8.19
CA SER A 124 6.69 19.07 -9.34
C SER A 124 5.37 19.75 -8.95
N GLY A 125 5.05 19.81 -7.64
CA GLY A 125 3.84 20.45 -7.11
C GLY A 125 3.07 19.62 -6.07
N MET A 126 3.65 18.55 -5.53
CA MET A 126 3.02 17.80 -4.43
C MET A 126 3.32 18.43 -3.06
N ASN A 127 4.42 19.18 -2.93
CA ASN A 127 4.83 19.86 -1.70
C ASN A 127 4.98 18.91 -0.51
N ARG A 128 5.62 17.75 -0.74
CA ARG A 128 5.83 16.70 0.29
C ARG A 128 7.30 16.33 0.45
N LEU A 129 7.97 16.00 -0.65
CA LEU A 129 9.36 15.58 -0.69
C LEU A 129 9.92 15.90 -2.08
N GLY A 130 11.14 16.44 -2.10
CA GLY A 130 11.90 16.72 -3.31
C GLY A 130 12.35 18.17 -3.38
N MET A 131 13.35 18.43 -4.22
CA MET A 131 13.83 19.78 -4.48
C MET A 131 12.87 20.51 -5.42
N GLU A 132 12.49 21.73 -5.06
CA GLU A 132 11.68 22.60 -5.92
C GLU A 132 12.48 23.03 -7.18
N PRO A 133 11.82 23.52 -8.25
CA PRO A 133 12.51 23.89 -9.48
C PRO A 133 13.67 24.87 -9.30
N GLY A 134 13.53 25.85 -8.39
CA GLY A 134 14.60 26.80 -8.08
C GLY A 134 15.79 26.18 -7.36
N GLU A 135 15.54 25.27 -6.42
CA GLU A 135 16.59 24.53 -5.71
C GLU A 135 17.32 23.59 -6.66
N TRP A 136 16.57 22.84 -7.48
CA TRP A 136 17.14 21.94 -8.47
C TRP A 136 18.00 22.71 -9.48
N ALA A 137 17.52 23.83 -10.02
CA ALA A 137 18.29 24.67 -10.94
C ALA A 137 19.63 25.12 -10.35
N ALA A 138 19.71 25.35 -9.04
CA ALA A 138 20.94 25.76 -8.37
C ALA A 138 21.96 24.62 -8.19
N VAL A 139 21.52 23.36 -8.16
CA VAL A 139 22.37 22.21 -7.80
C VAL A 139 22.46 21.14 -8.89
N ALA A 140 21.69 21.27 -9.97
CA ALA A 140 21.58 20.27 -11.02
C ALA A 140 22.94 19.91 -11.63
N GLU A 141 23.77 20.89 -11.97
CA GLU A 141 25.10 20.65 -12.52
C GLU A 141 25.98 19.79 -11.59
N ILE A 142 25.95 20.10 -10.29
CA ILE A 142 26.71 19.37 -9.27
C ILE A 142 26.18 17.94 -9.15
N ALA A 143 24.87 17.79 -9.03
CA ALA A 143 24.22 16.49 -8.89
C ALA A 143 24.50 15.61 -10.12
N LEU A 144 24.29 16.15 -11.33
CA LEU A 144 24.52 15.45 -12.59
C LEU A 144 25.98 15.06 -12.77
N GLY A 145 26.92 15.90 -12.33
CA GLY A 145 28.36 15.57 -12.31
C GLY A 145 28.72 14.38 -11.40
N GLN A 146 27.82 13.96 -10.50
CA GLN A 146 27.95 12.75 -9.67
C GLN A 146 27.20 11.53 -10.23
N ASN A 147 26.63 11.62 -11.44
CA ASN A 147 25.95 10.52 -12.15
C ASN A 147 24.77 9.90 -11.35
N PRO A 148 23.69 10.66 -11.08
CA PRO A 148 22.50 10.11 -10.44
C PRO A 148 21.91 8.98 -11.27
N VAL A 149 21.39 7.93 -10.63
CA VAL A 149 20.81 6.78 -11.33
C VAL A 149 19.35 6.99 -11.73
N LEU A 150 18.69 7.99 -11.15
CA LEU A 150 17.26 8.26 -11.36
C LEU A 150 16.92 9.71 -10.99
N LEU A 151 16.15 10.39 -11.84
CA LEU A 151 15.40 11.59 -11.47
C LEU A 151 13.93 11.20 -11.31
N MET A 152 13.31 11.51 -10.18
CA MET A 152 11.92 11.16 -9.95
C MET A 152 11.10 12.29 -9.36
N SER A 153 9.79 12.23 -9.61
CA SER A 153 8.80 13.03 -8.89
C SER A 153 7.56 12.17 -8.61
N HIS A 154 6.51 12.76 -8.04
CA HIS A 154 5.30 12.03 -7.68
C HIS A 154 4.06 12.89 -7.88
N LEU A 155 3.07 12.32 -8.57
CA LEU A 155 1.78 12.97 -8.80
C LEU A 155 0.94 12.98 -7.52
N ALA A 156 0.26 14.09 -7.29
CA ALA A 156 -0.60 14.31 -6.13
C ALA A 156 -2.04 13.81 -6.35
N CYS A 157 -2.56 13.87 -7.58
CA CYS A 157 -3.98 13.69 -7.91
C CYS A 157 -4.20 12.63 -9.00
N ALA A 158 -3.32 11.64 -9.10
CA ALA A 158 -3.36 10.65 -10.18
C ALA A 158 -4.51 9.63 -10.04
N ASP A 159 -5.19 9.63 -8.90
CA ASP A 159 -6.45 8.93 -8.63
C ASP A 159 -7.68 9.64 -9.22
N GLU A 160 -7.55 10.92 -9.58
CA GLU A 160 -8.54 11.71 -10.31
C GLU A 160 -8.01 12.06 -11.71
N PRO A 161 -8.33 11.28 -12.76
CA PRO A 161 -7.69 11.42 -14.07
C PRO A 161 -7.78 12.83 -14.68
N ASP A 162 -8.92 13.48 -14.51
CA ASP A 162 -9.21 14.80 -15.08
C ASP A 162 -8.69 15.97 -14.20
N HIS A 163 -8.04 15.69 -13.07
CA HIS A 163 -7.57 16.73 -12.17
C HIS A 163 -6.43 17.53 -12.82
N ALA A 164 -6.61 18.85 -12.93
CA ALA A 164 -5.69 19.75 -13.64
C ALA A 164 -4.25 19.74 -13.10
N MET A 165 -4.04 19.31 -11.85
CA MET A 165 -2.71 19.14 -11.27
C MET A 165 -1.87 18.11 -12.02
N ASN A 166 -2.47 17.06 -12.58
CA ASN A 166 -1.71 16.02 -13.29
C ASN A 166 -0.95 16.59 -14.48
N ALA A 167 -1.59 17.45 -15.28
CA ALA A 167 -0.95 18.12 -16.41
C ALA A 167 0.12 19.14 -15.95
N ARG A 168 -0.13 19.88 -14.85
CA ARG A 168 0.82 20.85 -14.30
C ARG A 168 2.10 20.19 -13.78
N GLN A 169 1.96 19.11 -13.01
CA GLN A 169 3.11 18.36 -12.50
C GLN A 169 3.91 17.70 -13.63
N LEU A 170 3.23 17.21 -14.67
CA LEU A 170 3.92 16.68 -15.85
C LEU A 170 4.75 17.76 -16.56
N ALA A 171 4.19 18.95 -16.76
CA ALA A 171 4.90 20.07 -17.38
C ALA A 171 6.12 20.49 -16.55
N SER A 172 5.94 20.71 -15.23
CA SER A 172 7.04 21.06 -14.32
C SER A 172 8.13 19.99 -14.28
N PHE A 173 7.77 18.70 -14.26
CA PHE A 173 8.76 17.63 -14.28
C PHE A 173 9.55 17.59 -15.60
N ARG A 174 8.91 17.85 -16.74
CA ARG A 174 9.60 18.00 -18.04
C ARG A 174 10.54 19.19 -18.05
N GLU A 175 10.10 20.36 -17.58
CA GLU A 175 10.94 21.56 -17.47
C GLU A 175 12.23 21.32 -16.66
N MET A 176 12.14 20.54 -15.58
CA MET A 176 13.30 20.21 -14.74
C MET A 176 14.21 19.12 -15.32
N THR A 177 13.76 18.30 -16.27
CA THR A 177 14.45 17.05 -16.66
C THR A 177 14.68 16.83 -18.15
N ASP A 178 14.01 17.56 -19.03
CA ASP A 178 14.19 17.41 -20.48
C ASP A 178 15.61 17.79 -20.90
N GLY A 179 16.20 16.97 -21.76
CA GLY A 179 17.59 17.12 -22.23
C GLY A 179 18.65 16.56 -21.28
N LEU A 180 18.27 16.03 -20.12
CA LEU A 180 19.18 15.34 -19.20
C LEU A 180 19.29 13.85 -19.57
N ASP A 181 20.51 13.32 -19.56
CA ASP A 181 20.79 11.90 -19.84
C ASP A 181 20.75 11.06 -18.55
N VAL A 182 19.59 11.08 -17.88
CA VAL A 182 19.33 10.34 -16.64
C VAL A 182 17.93 9.71 -16.73
N PRO A 183 17.74 8.43 -16.34
CA PRO A 183 16.41 7.82 -16.30
C PRO A 183 15.43 8.63 -15.45
N ARG A 184 14.17 8.69 -15.89
CA ARG A 184 13.11 9.49 -15.28
C ARG A 184 11.94 8.64 -14.80
N SER A 185 11.37 9.01 -13.66
CA SER A 185 10.25 8.28 -13.07
C SER A 185 9.22 9.21 -12.43
N LEU A 186 8.01 9.28 -13.00
CA LEU A 186 6.91 10.08 -12.47
C LEU A 186 5.75 9.22 -11.96
N ALA A 187 5.39 8.19 -12.73
CA ALA A 187 4.21 7.38 -12.49
C ALA A 187 4.37 6.39 -11.33
N ALA A 188 3.46 6.48 -10.35
CA ALA A 188 3.06 5.35 -9.51
C ALA A 188 1.82 4.67 -10.12
N THR A 189 1.03 3.92 -9.33
CA THR A 189 -0.19 3.23 -9.83
C THR A 189 -1.10 4.15 -10.64
N GLY A 190 -1.54 5.29 -10.09
CA GLY A 190 -2.43 6.21 -10.81
C GLY A 190 -1.78 6.79 -12.07
N GLY A 191 -0.50 7.15 -12.00
CA GLY A 191 0.24 7.68 -13.15
C GLY A 191 0.40 6.69 -14.30
N ILE A 192 0.50 5.39 -14.00
CA ILE A 192 0.48 4.34 -15.04
C ILE A 192 -0.85 4.42 -15.80
N LEU A 193 -1.97 4.58 -15.08
CA LEU A 193 -3.32 4.62 -15.64
C LEU A 193 -3.63 5.92 -16.39
N LEU A 194 -2.93 7.02 -16.11
CA LEU A 194 -3.04 8.27 -16.89
C LEU A 194 -2.47 8.13 -18.30
N GLY A 195 -1.57 7.18 -18.52
CA GLY A 195 -1.05 6.82 -19.84
C GLY A 195 0.41 7.21 -20.10
N LYS A 196 0.88 6.86 -21.31
CA LYS A 196 2.30 6.83 -21.70
C LYS A 196 3.09 8.12 -21.46
N ASP A 197 2.42 9.27 -21.49
CA ASP A 197 3.07 10.57 -21.29
C ASP A 197 3.63 10.73 -19.88
N TYR A 198 3.15 9.93 -18.92
CA TYR A 198 3.55 9.91 -17.51
C TYR A 198 4.52 8.78 -17.16
N HIS A 199 4.74 7.81 -18.05
CA HIS A 199 5.49 6.58 -17.76
C HIS A 199 7.00 6.82 -17.68
N PHE A 200 7.53 7.67 -18.57
CA PHE A 200 8.97 7.89 -18.73
C PHE A 200 9.75 6.57 -18.79
N ASP A 201 10.83 6.43 -18.03
CA ASP A 201 11.76 5.29 -18.12
C ASP A 201 11.48 4.22 -17.07
N LEU A 202 10.79 4.57 -15.98
CA LEU A 202 10.48 3.67 -14.87
C LEU A 202 9.14 4.01 -14.22
N CYS A 203 8.24 3.05 -14.10
CA CYS A 203 6.99 3.15 -13.34
C CYS A 203 7.11 2.47 -11.96
N ARG A 204 6.39 2.99 -10.96
CA ARG A 204 6.51 2.58 -9.54
C ARG A 204 5.15 2.17 -8.94
N PRO A 205 4.50 1.11 -9.44
CA PRO A 205 3.22 0.66 -8.89
C PRO A 205 3.37 0.27 -7.41
N GLY A 206 2.39 0.68 -6.61
CA GLY A 206 2.27 0.36 -5.20
C GLY A 206 0.95 -0.35 -4.94
N VAL A 207 -0.09 0.38 -4.52
CA VAL A 207 -1.38 -0.21 -4.14
C VAL A 207 -2.04 -1.10 -5.20
N GLY A 208 -1.80 -0.81 -6.48
CA GLY A 208 -2.39 -1.60 -7.58
C GLY A 208 -1.85 -3.03 -7.59
N LEU A 209 -0.63 -3.24 -7.09
CA LEU A 209 -0.08 -4.58 -6.87
C LEU A 209 -0.94 -5.37 -5.88
N TYR A 210 -1.47 -4.69 -4.86
CA TYR A 210 -2.15 -5.28 -3.71
C TYR A 210 -3.68 -5.34 -3.86
N GLY A 211 -4.22 -5.12 -5.06
CA GLY A 211 -5.66 -5.22 -5.30
C GLY A 211 -6.46 -3.96 -4.95
N GLY A 212 -5.83 -2.79 -4.86
CA GLY A 212 -6.50 -1.55 -4.48
C GLY A 212 -6.56 -0.47 -5.57
N LEU A 213 -7.51 0.45 -5.42
CA LEU A 213 -7.73 1.60 -6.30
C LEU A 213 -6.50 2.53 -6.37
N PRO A 214 -6.24 3.18 -7.52
CA PRO A 214 -7.15 3.35 -8.66
C PRO A 214 -7.14 2.21 -9.70
N PHE A 215 -6.40 1.11 -9.49
CA PHE A 215 -6.36 0.01 -10.45
C PHE A 215 -7.58 -0.91 -10.30
N LYS A 216 -8.65 -0.61 -11.04
CA LYS A 216 -9.96 -1.30 -10.92
C LYS A 216 -9.92 -2.76 -11.35
N ASP A 217 -9.06 -3.12 -12.30
CA ASP A 217 -8.92 -4.49 -12.81
C ASP A 217 -7.98 -5.34 -11.95
N ALA A 218 -7.58 -4.85 -10.77
CA ALA A 218 -6.71 -5.58 -9.87
C ALA A 218 -7.44 -6.80 -9.29
N VAL A 219 -6.76 -7.94 -9.28
CA VAL A 219 -7.19 -9.15 -8.61
C VAL A 219 -7.00 -8.97 -7.09
N PRO A 220 -7.99 -9.31 -6.26
CA PRO A 220 -7.86 -9.27 -4.80
C PRO A 220 -6.69 -10.13 -4.29
N VAL A 221 -5.82 -9.53 -3.46
CA VAL A 221 -4.63 -10.19 -2.92
C VAL A 221 -4.87 -10.77 -1.52
N VAL A 222 -5.90 -10.29 -0.82
CA VAL A 222 -6.12 -10.56 0.60
C VAL A 222 -7.52 -11.13 0.83
N HIS A 223 -7.59 -12.20 1.62
CA HIS A 223 -8.83 -12.76 2.15
C HIS A 223 -8.73 -12.84 3.68
N LEU A 224 -9.74 -12.38 4.41
CA LEU A 224 -9.73 -12.31 5.87
C LEU A 224 -10.95 -13.00 6.47
N ASP A 225 -10.72 -14.16 7.08
CA ASP A 225 -11.73 -14.94 7.81
C ASP A 225 -11.69 -14.65 9.30
N LEU A 226 -12.86 -14.34 9.86
CA LEU A 226 -13.03 -13.99 11.25
C LEU A 226 -13.82 -15.09 11.99
N PRO A 227 -13.24 -15.78 12.99
CA PRO A 227 -13.94 -16.82 13.73
C PRO A 227 -15.18 -16.31 14.47
N VAL A 228 -16.26 -17.10 14.43
CA VAL A 228 -17.42 -16.91 15.29
C VAL A 228 -17.09 -17.46 16.68
N ILE A 229 -17.11 -16.59 17.69
CA ILE A 229 -16.81 -16.96 19.09
C ILE A 229 -18.07 -17.42 19.80
N GLN A 230 -19.16 -16.67 19.62
CA GLN A 230 -20.41 -16.91 20.33
C GLN A 230 -21.58 -16.47 19.46
N VAL A 231 -22.71 -17.16 19.60
CA VAL A 231 -23.99 -16.75 19.04
C VAL A 231 -24.99 -16.56 20.18
N ARG A 232 -25.81 -15.52 20.11
CA ARG A 232 -26.88 -15.21 21.07
C ARG A 232 -28.17 -14.89 20.33
N ASP A 233 -29.28 -15.43 20.82
CA ASP A 233 -30.61 -14.96 20.45
C ASP A 233 -30.96 -13.72 21.28
N LEU A 234 -31.52 -12.70 20.63
CA LEU A 234 -31.97 -11.45 21.22
C LEU A 234 -33.44 -11.22 20.90
N GLU A 235 -34.21 -10.83 21.91
CA GLU A 235 -35.60 -10.41 21.77
C GLU A 235 -35.70 -8.93 21.32
N PRO A 236 -36.82 -8.52 20.72
CA PRO A 236 -37.06 -7.12 20.38
C PRO A 236 -36.86 -6.19 21.60
N GLY A 237 -36.04 -5.14 21.43
CA GLY A 237 -35.69 -4.19 22.48
C GLY A 237 -34.34 -4.45 23.17
N GLU A 238 -33.75 -5.64 23.01
CA GLU A 238 -32.38 -5.91 23.47
C GLU A 238 -31.35 -5.26 22.53
N SER A 239 -30.13 -5.02 23.02
CA SER A 239 -29.10 -4.27 22.29
C SER A 239 -27.77 -5.00 22.21
N ALA A 240 -26.94 -4.64 21.23
CA ALA A 240 -25.62 -5.23 21.02
C ALA A 240 -24.53 -4.16 20.92
N GLY A 241 -23.39 -4.42 21.59
CA GLY A 241 -22.18 -3.61 21.51
C GLY A 241 -22.20 -2.31 22.32
N TYR A 242 -21.09 -1.56 22.26
CA TYR A 242 -20.90 -0.37 23.08
C TYR A 242 -21.91 0.75 22.80
N GLY A 243 -22.45 1.32 23.87
CA GLY A 243 -23.36 2.47 23.81
C GLY A 243 -24.75 2.13 23.27
N ASN A 244 -25.08 0.83 23.16
CA ASN A 244 -26.38 0.33 22.70
C ASN A 244 -26.79 0.95 21.35
N ALA A 245 -25.81 1.16 20.46
CA ALA A 245 -26.02 1.84 19.19
C ALA A 245 -26.92 1.06 18.22
N TRP A 246 -27.05 -0.25 18.44
CA TRP A 246 -27.97 -1.13 17.73
C TRP A 246 -28.92 -1.81 18.72
N VAL A 247 -30.20 -1.84 18.38
CA VAL A 247 -31.27 -2.45 19.16
C VAL A 247 -32.08 -3.37 18.23
N ALA A 248 -32.32 -4.59 18.68
CA ALA A 248 -33.10 -5.59 17.95
C ALA A 248 -34.55 -5.10 17.75
N LYS A 249 -35.01 -5.12 16.50
CA LYS A 249 -36.39 -4.76 16.12
C LYS A 249 -37.29 -5.98 15.89
N ARG A 250 -36.69 -7.17 15.88
CA ARG A 250 -37.30 -8.49 15.71
C ARG A 250 -36.50 -9.49 16.56
N PRO A 251 -37.01 -10.71 16.79
CA PRO A 251 -36.16 -11.81 17.26
C PRO A 251 -34.96 -11.94 16.32
N SER A 252 -33.77 -11.78 16.87
CA SER A 252 -32.52 -11.70 16.12
C SER A 252 -31.49 -12.67 16.67
N ARG A 253 -30.65 -13.21 15.78
CA ARG A 253 -29.50 -14.04 16.15
C ARG A 253 -28.21 -13.28 15.87
N ILE A 254 -27.46 -12.95 16.91
CA ILE A 254 -26.24 -12.13 16.81
C ILE A 254 -25.01 -12.98 17.08
N ALA A 255 -24.10 -13.01 16.10
CA ALA A 255 -22.78 -13.61 16.24
C ALA A 255 -21.77 -12.57 16.74
N THR A 256 -21.01 -12.93 17.78
CA THR A 256 -19.81 -12.22 18.20
C THR A 256 -18.61 -12.86 17.51
N VAL A 257 -17.84 -12.03 16.79
CA VAL A 257 -16.83 -12.47 15.83
C VAL A 257 -15.46 -11.89 16.22
N ALA A 258 -14.41 -12.71 16.08
CA ALA A 258 -13.04 -12.41 16.49
C ALA A 258 -12.32 -11.51 15.48
N ALA A 259 -12.39 -10.21 15.69
CA ALA A 259 -11.45 -9.17 15.26
C ALA A 259 -12.02 -7.81 15.66
N GLY A 260 -11.16 -6.83 15.92
CA GLY A 260 -11.59 -5.47 16.20
C GLY A 260 -10.57 -4.43 15.77
N TYR A 261 -10.67 -3.24 16.36
CA TYR A 261 -9.78 -2.13 15.97
C TYR A 261 -8.32 -2.35 16.36
N ALA A 262 -8.02 -3.23 17.32
CA ALA A 262 -6.64 -3.61 17.62
C ALA A 262 -6.05 -4.60 16.59
N ASP A 263 -6.88 -5.16 15.72
CA ASP A 263 -6.47 -5.99 14.59
C ASP A 263 -6.47 -5.21 13.26
N GLY A 264 -6.91 -3.95 13.28
CA GLY A 264 -6.95 -3.06 12.11
C GLY A 264 -8.34 -2.77 11.56
N LEU A 265 -9.41 -3.33 12.13
CA LEU A 265 -10.78 -3.00 11.73
C LEU A 265 -11.20 -1.66 12.35
N HIS A 266 -11.15 -0.59 11.57
CA HIS A 266 -11.37 0.76 12.11
C HIS A 266 -12.73 0.88 12.76
N ARG A 267 -12.75 1.55 13.92
CA ARG A 267 -14.01 1.75 14.67
C ARG A 267 -15.09 2.48 13.88
N ALA A 268 -14.67 3.35 12.95
CA ALA A 268 -15.55 4.09 12.05
C ALA A 268 -16.39 3.17 11.14
N MET A 269 -15.86 2.01 10.74
CA MET A 269 -16.53 1.06 9.83
C MET A 269 -17.88 0.57 10.37
N GLY A 270 -18.04 0.47 11.68
CA GLY A 270 -19.28 0.02 12.30
C GLY A 270 -20.49 0.91 11.99
N ASN A 271 -20.25 2.16 11.57
CA ASN A 271 -21.31 3.08 11.11
C ASN A 271 -21.47 3.10 9.58
N GLY A 272 -20.51 2.52 8.84
CA GLY A 272 -20.44 2.58 7.38
C GLY A 272 -21.15 1.43 6.65
N GLY A 273 -21.89 0.58 7.38
CA GLY A 273 -22.68 -0.50 6.76
C GLY A 273 -21.85 -1.67 6.24
N ILE A 274 -20.69 -1.94 6.85
CA ILE A 274 -19.87 -3.11 6.48
C ILE A 274 -20.63 -4.42 6.71
N LYS A 275 -20.30 -5.41 5.87
CA LYS A 275 -20.84 -6.77 5.97
C LYS A 275 -19.70 -7.73 6.28
N VAL A 276 -20.06 -8.90 6.79
CA VAL A 276 -19.22 -10.09 6.69
C VAL A 276 -19.99 -11.16 5.92
N PHE A 277 -19.31 -12.16 5.38
CA PHE A 277 -19.90 -13.10 4.44
C PHE A 277 -19.84 -14.53 4.97
N ALA A 278 -21.00 -15.19 4.99
CA ALA A 278 -21.14 -16.64 5.15
C ALA A 278 -21.20 -17.27 3.76
N GLY A 279 -20.04 -17.65 3.22
CA GLY A 279 -19.94 -18.03 1.81
C GLY A 279 -20.31 -16.84 0.91
N GLN A 280 -21.44 -16.94 0.20
CA GLN A 280 -21.96 -15.86 -0.65
C GLN A 280 -23.01 -14.99 0.04
N THR A 281 -23.42 -15.32 1.26
CA THR A 281 -24.51 -14.62 1.95
C THR A 281 -23.95 -13.47 2.81
N PRO A 282 -24.29 -12.21 2.54
CA PRO A 282 -23.87 -11.08 3.35
C PRO A 282 -24.65 -11.01 4.66
N CYS A 283 -23.93 -10.79 5.76
CA CYS A 283 -24.44 -10.61 7.10
C CYS A 283 -23.98 -9.23 7.61
N PRO A 284 -24.89 -8.32 7.99
CA PRO A 284 -24.50 -6.97 8.37
C PRO A 284 -23.80 -6.96 9.73
N VAL A 285 -22.73 -6.18 9.83
CA VAL A 285 -22.14 -5.85 11.14
C VAL A 285 -23.08 -4.86 11.83
N VAL A 286 -23.40 -5.16 13.08
CA VAL A 286 -24.34 -4.39 13.90
C VAL A 286 -23.63 -3.88 15.15
N GLY A 287 -23.99 -2.68 15.60
CA GLY A 287 -23.33 -2.04 16.74
C GLY A 287 -21.92 -1.56 16.42
N ARG A 288 -21.20 -1.13 17.46
CA ARG A 288 -19.86 -0.55 17.31
C ARG A 288 -18.79 -1.64 17.32
N VAL A 289 -17.77 -1.47 16.49
CA VAL A 289 -16.54 -2.27 16.54
C VAL A 289 -15.84 -2.05 17.89
N SER A 290 -15.50 -3.16 18.56
CA SER A 290 -14.77 -3.17 19.83
C SER A 290 -13.27 -3.41 19.59
N MET A 291 -12.47 -3.47 20.66
CA MET A 291 -11.01 -3.65 20.54
C MET A 291 -10.67 -4.93 19.79
N ASP A 292 -11.36 -6.02 20.14
CA ASP A 292 -11.04 -7.37 19.68
C ASP A 292 -12.22 -8.06 18.99
N LEU A 293 -13.41 -7.43 18.98
CA LEU A 293 -14.66 -8.08 18.59
C LEU A 293 -15.56 -7.17 17.75
N ILE A 294 -16.29 -7.79 16.83
CA ILE A 294 -17.45 -7.21 16.16
C ILE A 294 -18.69 -8.08 16.41
N THR A 295 -19.87 -7.47 16.27
CA THR A 295 -21.17 -8.16 16.33
C THR A 295 -21.82 -8.17 14.96
N VAL A 296 -22.39 -9.31 14.57
CA VAL A 296 -22.93 -9.55 13.23
C VAL A 296 -24.34 -10.11 13.35
N ASP A 297 -25.30 -9.53 12.62
CA ASP A 297 -26.64 -10.11 12.52
C ASP A 297 -26.61 -11.30 11.55
N VAL A 298 -26.83 -12.50 12.11
CA VAL A 298 -26.88 -13.78 11.40
C VAL A 298 -28.28 -14.40 11.48
N THR A 299 -29.30 -13.59 11.75
CA THR A 299 -30.70 -14.03 11.96
C THR A 299 -31.21 -14.87 10.80
N ASP A 300 -30.88 -14.47 9.57
CA ASP A 300 -31.40 -15.10 8.34
C ASP A 300 -30.53 -16.28 7.87
N LEU A 301 -29.49 -16.65 8.60
CA LEU A 301 -28.70 -17.85 8.31
C LEU A 301 -29.37 -19.09 8.89
N ALA A 302 -29.53 -20.11 8.05
CA ALA A 302 -29.98 -21.44 8.48
C ALA A 302 -28.96 -22.09 9.43
N GLU A 303 -27.67 -21.97 9.09
CA GLU A 303 -26.55 -22.45 9.88
C GLU A 303 -25.48 -21.35 9.98
N VAL A 304 -24.95 -21.13 11.18
CA VAL A 304 -23.89 -20.15 11.39
C VAL A 304 -22.54 -20.86 11.20
N PRO A 305 -21.70 -20.43 10.23
CA PRO A 305 -20.42 -21.08 9.99
C PRO A 305 -19.42 -20.81 11.13
N GLU A 306 -18.33 -21.57 11.18
CA GLU A 306 -17.25 -21.35 12.15
C GLU A 306 -16.52 -20.01 11.98
N ALA A 307 -16.53 -19.44 10.77
CA ALA A 307 -15.91 -18.17 10.46
C ALA A 307 -16.70 -17.41 9.38
N LEU A 308 -16.57 -16.08 9.40
CA LEU A 308 -17.20 -15.17 8.45
C LEU A 308 -16.12 -14.29 7.80
N ALA A 309 -16.19 -14.11 6.48
CA ALA A 309 -15.19 -13.36 5.74
C ALA A 309 -15.51 -11.86 5.73
N ILE A 310 -14.56 -11.00 6.08
CA ILE A 310 -14.70 -9.53 6.01
C ILE A 310 -13.95 -8.92 4.83
N LEU A 311 -12.89 -9.57 4.34
CA LEU A 311 -12.24 -9.24 3.08
C LEU A 311 -12.30 -10.46 2.17
N ASN A 312 -12.84 -10.27 0.97
CA ASN A 312 -12.99 -11.28 -0.06
C ASN A 312 -13.24 -10.60 -1.42
N GLU A 313 -13.57 -11.38 -2.45
CA GLU A 313 -13.85 -10.87 -3.80
C GLU A 313 -15.08 -9.94 -3.89
N GLN A 314 -16.03 -10.05 -2.96
CA GLN A 314 -17.26 -9.24 -2.91
C GLN A 314 -17.14 -8.00 -2.03
N GLN A 315 -16.19 -8.00 -1.09
CA GLN A 315 -15.90 -6.87 -0.22
C GLN A 315 -14.39 -6.65 -0.18
N THR A 316 -13.95 -5.76 -1.07
CA THR A 316 -12.53 -5.44 -1.27
C THR A 316 -12.02 -4.48 -0.20
N VAL A 317 -10.72 -4.22 -0.21
CA VAL A 317 -10.07 -3.28 0.71
C VAL A 317 -10.62 -1.86 0.57
N ASP A 318 -10.97 -1.43 -0.64
CA ASP A 318 -11.53 -0.10 -0.87
C ASP A 318 -12.98 0.01 -0.40
N MET A 319 -13.78 -1.06 -0.48
CA MET A 319 -15.14 -1.06 0.09
C MET A 319 -15.13 -0.94 1.62
N LEU A 320 -14.16 -1.57 2.30
CA LEU A 320 -13.95 -1.35 3.73
C LEU A 320 -13.44 0.06 4.02
N ALA A 321 -12.58 0.60 3.14
CA ALA A 321 -12.06 1.95 3.27
C ALA A 321 -13.17 3.01 3.17
N ASP A 322 -14.08 2.87 2.20
CA ASP A 322 -15.24 3.75 2.04
C ASP A 322 -16.09 3.78 3.32
N ALA A 323 -16.34 2.61 3.92
CA ALA A 323 -17.08 2.50 5.16
C ALA A 323 -16.35 3.13 6.37
N ALA A 324 -15.02 3.21 6.33
CA ALA A 324 -14.20 3.88 7.33
C ALA A 324 -13.97 5.38 7.03
N GLY A 325 -14.29 5.86 5.82
CA GLY A 325 -13.97 7.21 5.37
C GLY A 325 -12.47 7.40 5.09
N THR A 326 -11.81 6.38 4.54
CA THR A 326 -10.38 6.38 4.21
C THR A 326 -10.12 5.74 2.83
N ILE A 327 -8.90 5.25 2.58
CA ILE A 327 -8.44 4.61 1.34
C ILE A 327 -7.96 3.17 1.61
N GLY A 328 -8.04 2.29 0.60
CA GLY A 328 -7.66 0.86 0.74
C GLY A 328 -6.24 0.63 1.25
N TYR A 329 -5.33 1.59 1.01
CA TYR A 329 -3.99 1.62 1.59
C TYR A 329 -4.01 1.49 3.11
N GLU A 330 -4.85 2.28 3.79
CA GLU A 330 -4.89 2.33 5.24
C GLU A 330 -5.46 1.01 5.79
N ILE A 331 -6.42 0.39 5.10
CA ILE A 331 -6.96 -0.92 5.47
C ILE A 331 -5.85 -1.98 5.47
N LEU A 332 -5.09 -2.06 4.38
CA LEU A 332 -3.98 -3.00 4.23
C LEU A 332 -2.91 -2.77 5.29
N THR A 333 -2.45 -1.52 5.47
CA THR A 333 -1.39 -1.20 6.44
C THR A 333 -1.86 -1.30 7.89
N SER A 334 -3.16 -1.24 8.14
CA SER A 334 -3.75 -1.46 9.47
C SER A 334 -3.83 -2.94 9.84
N THR A 335 -3.65 -3.87 8.89
CA THR A 335 -3.67 -5.30 9.21
C THR A 335 -2.52 -5.68 10.14
N GLY A 336 -2.82 -5.80 11.43
CA GLY A 336 -1.83 -6.00 12.48
C GLY A 336 -1.10 -7.35 12.40
N HIS A 337 -0.22 -7.57 13.38
CA HIS A 337 0.53 -8.82 13.55
C HIS A 337 -0.28 -9.93 14.24
N ARG A 338 -1.49 -9.62 14.72
CA ARG A 338 -2.35 -10.52 15.50
C ARG A 338 -3.05 -11.60 14.66
N TYR A 339 -3.11 -11.42 13.34
CA TYR A 339 -3.70 -12.40 12.44
C TYR A 339 -2.81 -13.63 12.26
N ALA A 340 -3.42 -14.81 12.16
CA ALA A 340 -2.77 -16.00 11.65
C ALA A 340 -2.59 -15.85 10.13
N ARG A 341 -1.36 -15.58 9.69
CA ARG A 341 -1.06 -15.30 8.29
C ARG A 341 -0.72 -16.56 7.52
N THR A 342 -1.36 -16.75 6.36
CA THR A 342 -1.05 -17.82 5.41
C THR A 342 -0.76 -17.23 4.04
N TYR A 343 0.23 -17.79 3.36
CA TYR A 343 0.66 -17.35 2.02
C TYR A 343 0.39 -18.47 1.03
N GLN A 344 -0.11 -18.09 -0.15
CA GLN A 344 -0.37 -19.00 -1.28
C GLN A 344 0.31 -18.41 -2.53
N GLY A 345 0.75 -19.30 -3.45
CA GLY A 345 1.69 -18.95 -4.52
C GLY A 345 3.14 -18.91 -4.05
#